data_AF-A0A0C9Y069-F1
#
_entry.id   AF-A0A0C9Y069-F1
#
_cell.length_a   1.000
_cell.length_b   1.000
_cell.length_c   1.000
_cell.angle_alpha   90.00
_cell.angle_beta   90.00
_cell.angle_gamma   90.00
#
_symmetry.space_group_name_H-M   'P 1'
#
loop_
_entity.id
_entity.type
_entity.pdbx_description
1 polymer ?
#
loop_
_entity_poly.entity_id
_entity_poly.type
_entity_poly.pdbx_seq_one_letter_code
_entity_poly.pdbx_strand_id
1 'polypeptide(L)'
;MADVRVEPHFIHHPYLDSLNLVVNAEFCFLVCQVCKEGIDATSGRAHLVNKHPDILSSFDQGCFNGIMSQLRVATSLPAISGPRSEVYGLAVFDALACNFCTTVYTKQKNMREHHGVKHPDMPIPQNWRSCKAQ
;
A
#
# COMPACT_ATOMS: atom_id res chain seq x y z
N MET A 1 -11.54 27.09 6.55
CA MET A 1 -10.35 26.31 6.16
C MET A 1 -10.32 25.09 7.06
N ALA A 2 -10.35 23.87 6.51
CA ALA A 2 -10.33 22.66 7.33
C ALA A 2 -8.95 22.51 8.01
N ASP A 3 -8.95 22.06 9.27
CA ASP A 3 -7.76 21.88 10.10
C ASP A 3 -6.98 20.64 9.61
N VAL A 4 -5.90 20.86 8.85
CA VAL A 4 -4.99 19.78 8.41
C VAL A 4 -4.00 19.51 9.53
N ARG A 5 -3.92 18.26 9.99
CA ARG A 5 -2.99 17.85 11.05
C ARG A 5 -1.90 16.98 10.47
N VAL A 6 -0.65 17.35 10.74
CA VAL A 6 0.52 16.59 10.29
C VAL A 6 1.08 15.87 11.51
N GLU A 7 1.01 14.55 11.49
CA GLU A 7 1.67 13.65 12.43
C GLU A 7 2.96 13.09 11.79
N PRO A 8 3.87 12.47 12.57
CA PRO A 8 5.16 12.02 12.05
C PRO A 8 5.09 11.11 10.81
N HIS A 9 3.99 10.36 10.66
CA HIS A 9 3.83 9.37 9.60
C HIS A 9 2.62 9.62 8.69
N PHE A 10 1.68 10.47 9.12
CA PHE A 10 0.42 10.69 8.43
C PHE A 10 0.06 12.17 8.35
N ILE A 11 -0.56 12.54 7.25
CA ILE A 11 -1.25 13.81 7.10
C ILE A 11 -2.75 13.51 7.17
N HIS A 12 -3.39 14.06 8.18
CA HIS A 12 -4.82 13.95 8.44
C HIS A 12 -5.56 15.15 7.86
N HIS A 13 -6.73 14.87 7.29
CA HIS A 13 -7.67 15.88 6.85
C HIS A 13 -9.06 15.42 7.27
N PRO A 14 -9.90 16.25 7.93
CA PRO A 14 -11.17 15.81 8.52
C PRO A 14 -12.09 15.06 7.56
N TYR A 15 -12.15 15.50 6.30
CA TYR A 15 -12.88 14.78 5.25
C TYR A 15 -12.30 13.40 4.93
N LEU A 16 -10.97 13.26 4.83
CA LEU A 16 -10.34 11.96 4.59
C LEU A 16 -10.51 11.04 5.80
N ASP A 17 -10.40 11.58 7.02
CA ASP A 17 -10.64 10.83 8.26
C ASP A 17 -12.07 10.25 8.28
N SER A 18 -13.06 11.01 7.81
CA SER A 18 -14.45 10.54 7.69
C SER A 18 -14.62 9.38 6.69
N LEU A 19 -13.68 9.21 5.77
CA LEU A 19 -13.61 8.12 4.80
C LEU A 19 -12.68 6.98 5.26
N ASN A 20 -12.13 7.06 6.48
CA ASN A 20 -11.05 6.20 6.98
C ASN A 20 -9.81 6.20 6.08
N LEU A 21 -9.50 7.36 5.50
CA LEU A 21 -8.32 7.58 4.68
C LEU A 21 -7.39 8.59 5.34
N VAL A 22 -6.09 8.38 5.20
CA VAL A 22 -5.06 9.38 5.56
C VAL A 22 -4.03 9.42 4.44
N VAL A 23 -3.19 10.45 4.40
CA VAL A 23 -2.06 10.49 3.47
C VAL A 23 -0.80 10.02 4.20
N ASN A 24 -0.06 9.07 3.64
CA ASN A 24 1.26 8.71 4.14
C ASN A 24 2.20 9.92 3.96
N ALA A 25 2.82 10.40 5.04
CA ALA A 25 3.61 11.63 5.02
C ALA A 25 4.96 11.48 4.29
N GLU A 26 5.49 10.27 4.15
CA GLU A 26 6.77 10.00 3.50
C GLU A 26 6.63 9.90 1.98
N PHE A 27 5.56 9.26 1.49
CA PHE A 27 5.36 8.91 0.09
C PHE A 27 4.18 9.62 -0.58
N CYS A 28 3.40 10.36 0.19
CA CYS A 28 2.25 11.13 -0.28
C CYS A 28 1.19 10.31 -1.02
N PHE A 29 1.03 9.01 -0.75
CA PHE A 29 -0.13 8.22 -1.23
C PHE A 29 -1.20 8.11 -0.14
N LEU A 30 -2.43 7.76 -0.51
CA LEU A 30 -3.50 7.49 0.46
C LEU A 30 -3.34 6.12 1.11
N VAL A 31 -3.52 6.07 2.42
CA VAL A 31 -3.64 4.82 3.18
C VAL A 31 -5.09 4.65 3.60
N CYS A 32 -5.68 3.50 3.27
CA CYS A 32 -6.93 3.09 3.89
C CYS A 32 -6.67 2.55 5.30
N GLN A 33 -7.22 3.19 6.31
CA GLN A 33 -7.04 2.80 7.70
C GLN A 33 -7.80 1.52 8.07
N VAL A 34 -8.77 1.09 7.26
CA VAL A 34 -9.54 -0.14 7.48
C VAL A 34 -8.77 -1.37 6.97
N CYS A 35 -8.39 -1.39 5.69
CA CYS A 35 -7.74 -2.56 5.08
C CYS A 35 -6.22 -2.43 4.95
N LYS A 36 -5.64 -1.27 5.30
CA LYS A 36 -4.20 -0.99 5.25
C LYS A 36 -3.61 -1.17 3.84
N GLU A 37 -4.37 -0.80 2.80
CA GLU A 37 -3.90 -0.73 1.41
C GLU A 37 -3.45 0.70 1.06
N GLY A 38 -2.42 0.80 0.23
CA GLY A 38 -1.98 2.05 -0.39
C GLY A 38 -2.77 2.35 -1.66
N ILE A 39 -3.18 3.60 -1.86
CA ILE A 39 -4.07 4.03 -2.92
C ILE A 39 -3.52 5.32 -3.54
N ASP A 40 -3.51 5.40 -4.86
CA ASP A 40 -3.17 6.65 -5.56
C ASP A 40 -4.36 7.64 -5.57
N ALA A 41 -4.09 8.89 -5.91
CA ALA A 41 -5.09 9.96 -5.94
C ALA A 41 -6.28 9.71 -6.88
N THR A 42 -6.13 8.83 -7.88
CA THR A 42 -7.16 8.55 -8.89
C THR A 42 -8.04 7.35 -8.52
N SER A 43 -7.52 6.43 -7.72
CA SER A 43 -8.15 5.15 -7.38
C SER A 43 -8.99 5.18 -6.10
N GLY A 44 -8.97 6.28 -5.33
CA GLY A 44 -9.65 6.40 -4.03
C GLY A 44 -11.13 6.01 -4.05
N ARG A 45 -11.92 6.56 -4.97
CA ARG A 45 -13.34 6.22 -5.09
C ARG A 45 -13.54 4.75 -5.46
N ALA A 46 -12.80 4.26 -6.46
CA ALA A 46 -12.93 2.88 -6.91
C ALA A 46 -12.59 1.89 -5.78
N HIS A 47 -11.58 2.20 -4.97
CA HIS A 47 -11.25 1.44 -3.78
C HIS A 47 -12.43 1.37 -2.80
N LEU A 48 -13.01 2.51 -2.41
CA LEU A 48 -14.14 2.56 -1.48
C LEU A 48 -15.35 1.79 -2.01
N VAL A 49 -15.64 1.89 -3.32
CA VAL A 49 -16.74 1.13 -3.94
C VAL A 49 -16.56 -0.37 -3.79
N ASN A 50 -15.34 -0.86 -3.97
CA ASN A 50 -15.07 -2.30 -4.01
C ASN A 50 -14.85 -2.91 -2.61
N LYS A 51 -14.36 -2.12 -1.66
CA LYS A 51 -13.89 -2.64 -0.36
C LYS A 51 -14.72 -2.13 0.83
N HIS A 52 -15.28 -0.92 0.72
CA HIS A 52 -15.93 -0.21 1.83
C HIS A 52 -17.21 0.51 1.37
N PRO A 53 -18.18 -0.20 0.76
CA PRO A 53 -19.35 0.42 0.15
C PRO A 53 -20.19 1.24 1.14
N ASP A 54 -20.19 0.87 2.42
CA ASP A 54 -20.92 1.57 3.49
C ASP A 54 -20.41 3.00 3.74
N ILE A 55 -19.18 3.31 3.33
CA ILE A 55 -18.55 4.64 3.50
C ILE A 55 -18.94 5.60 2.35
N LEU A 56 -19.40 5.06 1.20
CA LEU A 56 -19.63 5.84 -0.01
C LEU A 56 -20.69 6.94 0.12
N SER A 57 -21.64 6.81 1.04
CA SER A 57 -22.69 7.82 1.25
C SER A 57 -22.12 9.19 1.62
N SER A 58 -20.91 9.24 2.17
CA SER A 58 -20.21 10.46 2.58
C SER A 58 -19.19 10.94 1.55
N PHE A 59 -19.08 10.26 0.40
CA PHE A 59 -18.07 10.58 -0.61
C PHE A 59 -18.53 11.69 -1.57
N ASP A 60 -17.86 12.84 -1.50
CA ASP A 60 -17.95 13.93 -2.45
C ASP A 60 -16.71 13.97 -3.37
N GLN A 61 -16.93 13.76 -4.67
CA GLN A 61 -15.84 13.71 -5.66
C GLN A 61 -15.10 15.04 -5.82
N GLY A 62 -15.81 16.18 -5.74
CA GLY A 62 -15.22 17.50 -5.90
C GLY A 62 -14.31 17.86 -4.73
N CYS A 63 -14.80 17.63 -3.50
CA CYS A 63 -14.06 17.79 -2.27
C CYS A 63 -12.83 16.88 -2.24
N PHE A 64 -13.01 15.59 -2.58
CA PHE A 64 -11.92 14.63 -2.65
C PHE A 64 -10.82 15.09 -3.61
N ASN A 65 -11.17 15.46 -4.86
CA ASN A 65 -10.20 15.94 -5.85
C ASN A 65 -9.48 17.21 -5.39
N GLY A 66 -10.21 18.15 -4.78
CA GLY A 66 -9.64 19.37 -4.22
C GLY A 66 -8.58 19.07 -3.15
N ILE A 67 -8.88 18.12 -2.25
CA ILE A 67 -7.98 17.71 -1.18
C ILE A 67 -6.77 16.94 -1.73
N MET A 68 -6.96 16.05 -2.72
CA MET A 68 -5.85 15.32 -3.35
C MET A 68 -4.84 16.30 -3.95
N SER A 69 -5.33 17.34 -4.62
CA SER A 69 -4.49 18.42 -5.16
C SER A 69 -3.83 19.25 -4.06
N GLN A 70 -4.59 19.67 -3.05
CA GLN A 70 -4.10 20.46 -1.92
C GLN A 70 -2.97 19.76 -1.16
N LEU A 71 -3.14 18.47 -0.84
CA LEU A 71 -2.17 17.66 -0.10
C LEU A 71 -1.10 17.04 -1.00
N ARG A 72 -1.14 17.31 -2.31
CA ARG A 72 -0.20 16.79 -3.31
C ARG A 72 -0.09 15.26 -3.27
N VAL A 73 -1.23 14.59 -3.18
CA VAL A 73 -1.28 13.13 -3.19
C VAL A 73 -0.80 12.61 -4.53
N ALA A 74 0.05 11.57 -4.50
CA ALA A 74 0.64 10.96 -5.67
C ALA A 74 -0.44 10.37 -6.58
N THR A 75 -0.35 10.66 -7.88
CA THR A 75 -1.27 10.13 -8.92
C THR A 75 -0.95 8.70 -9.33
N SER A 76 0.18 8.17 -8.87
CA SER A 76 0.56 6.76 -8.98
C SER A 76 1.26 6.34 -7.69
N LEU A 77 1.17 5.05 -7.35
CA LEU A 77 1.94 4.51 -6.24
C LEU A 77 3.44 4.52 -6.56
N PRO A 78 4.30 4.93 -5.62
CA PRO A 78 5.73 4.95 -5.85
C PRO A 78 6.29 3.53 -5.95
N ALA A 79 7.29 3.36 -6.80
CA ALA A 79 8.08 2.13 -6.82
C ALA A 79 9.01 2.11 -5.60
N ILE A 80 8.64 1.33 -4.58
CA ILE A 80 9.47 1.13 -3.40
C ILE A 80 10.32 -0.12 -3.62
N SER A 81 11.64 0.02 -3.54
CA SER A 81 12.58 -1.07 -3.79
C SER A 81 13.63 -1.20 -2.69
N GLY A 82 14.14 -2.43 -2.54
CA GLY A 82 15.17 -2.77 -1.58
C GLY A 82 14.66 -2.99 -0.15
N PRO A 83 15.51 -3.56 0.73
CA PRO A 83 15.22 -3.67 2.15
C PRO A 83 15.08 -2.28 2.78
N ARG A 84 14.06 -2.09 3.60
CA ARG A 84 13.79 -0.81 4.28
C ARG A 84 13.02 -1.02 5.58
N SER A 85 12.93 0.04 6.36
CA SER A 85 11.97 0.15 7.44
C SER A 85 10.53 0.14 6.92
N GLU A 86 9.62 -0.28 7.78
CA GLU A 86 8.18 -0.37 7.50
C GLU A 86 7.64 0.94 6.90
N VAL A 87 6.84 0.80 5.85
CA VAL A 87 6.05 1.90 5.30
C VAL A 87 4.77 2.01 6.11
N TYR A 88 4.67 3.08 6.90
CA TYR A 88 3.56 3.26 7.83
C TYR A 88 2.21 3.24 7.13
N GLY A 89 1.29 2.48 7.73
CA GLY A 89 -0.10 2.39 7.29
C GLY A 89 -0.39 1.24 6.31
N LEU A 90 0.64 0.58 5.77
CA LEU A 90 0.47 -0.59 4.91
C LEU A 90 0.45 -1.89 5.72
N ALA A 91 -0.36 -2.86 5.30
CA ALA A 91 -0.37 -4.19 5.90
C ALA A 91 1.00 -4.87 5.75
N VAL A 92 1.46 -5.53 6.81
CA VAL A 92 2.68 -6.34 6.81
C VAL A 92 2.33 -7.82 6.77
N PHE A 93 2.87 -8.54 5.80
CA PHE A 93 2.63 -9.97 5.60
C PHE A 93 3.88 -10.79 5.86
N ASP A 94 3.70 -11.99 6.39
CA ASP A 94 4.73 -13.03 6.33
C ASP A 94 5.00 -13.42 4.88
N ALA A 95 6.28 -13.47 4.53
CA ALA A 95 6.71 -13.76 3.18
C ALA A 95 7.98 -14.61 3.16
N LEU A 96 8.29 -15.08 1.96
CA LEU A 96 9.45 -15.88 1.63
C LEU A 96 10.28 -15.10 0.60
N ALA A 97 11.58 -14.97 0.86
CA ALA A 97 12.53 -14.39 -0.08
C ALA A 97 13.23 -15.48 -0.88
N CYS A 98 13.44 -15.21 -2.17
CA CYS A 98 14.31 -16.05 -2.99
C CYS A 98 15.75 -15.99 -2.45
N ASN A 99 16.48 -17.10 -2.56
CA ASN A 99 17.87 -17.18 -2.15
C ASN A 99 18.83 -16.67 -3.25
N PHE A 100 18.33 -16.54 -4.48
CA PHE A 100 19.14 -16.27 -5.68
C PHE A 100 18.83 -14.91 -6.33
N CYS A 101 17.75 -14.26 -5.94
CA CYS A 101 17.40 -12.92 -6.40
C CYS A 101 16.60 -12.15 -5.34
N THR A 102 16.16 -10.94 -5.67
CA THR A 102 15.41 -10.04 -4.78
C THR A 102 13.91 -10.32 -4.73
N THR A 103 13.41 -11.32 -5.46
CA THR A 103 11.98 -11.62 -5.49
C THR A 103 11.47 -12.19 -4.17
N VAL A 104 10.29 -11.74 -3.76
CA VAL A 104 9.61 -12.14 -2.53
C VAL A 104 8.18 -12.57 -2.87
N TYR A 105 7.67 -13.60 -2.19
CA TYR A 105 6.28 -14.03 -2.28
C TYR A 105 5.72 -14.37 -0.90
N THR A 106 4.45 -14.04 -0.67
CA THR A 106 3.72 -14.42 0.54
C THR A 106 3.26 -15.88 0.54
N LYS A 107 3.27 -16.55 -0.63
CA LYS A 107 2.85 -17.95 -0.79
C LYS A 107 4.01 -18.81 -1.27
N GLN A 108 4.23 -19.94 -0.61
CA GLN A 108 5.27 -20.91 -0.97
C GLN A 108 5.09 -21.49 -2.39
N LYS A 109 3.84 -21.72 -2.82
CA LYS A 109 3.54 -22.18 -4.18
C LYS A 109 4.12 -21.23 -5.23
N ASN A 110 3.85 -19.94 -5.11
CA ASN A 110 4.33 -18.92 -6.05
C ASN A 110 5.86 -18.83 -6.04
N MET A 111 6.48 -18.99 -4.86
CA MET A 111 7.93 -19.01 -4.75
C MET A 111 8.56 -20.22 -5.47
N ARG A 112 7.94 -21.41 -5.37
CA ARG A 112 8.38 -22.61 -6.10
C ARG A 112 8.26 -22.41 -7.62
N GLU A 113 7.13 -21.86 -8.07
CA GLU A 113 6.91 -21.56 -9.49
C GLU A 113 7.92 -20.54 -10.01
N HIS A 114 8.14 -19.45 -9.29
CA HIS A 114 9.19 -18.48 -9.61
C HIS A 114 10.56 -19.14 -9.73
N HIS A 115 10.94 -19.99 -8.78
CA HIS A 115 12.22 -20.68 -8.81
C HIS A 115 12.35 -21.57 -10.04
N GLY A 116 11.34 -22.40 -10.34
CA GLY A 116 11.38 -23.27 -11.52
C GLY A 116 11.52 -22.50 -12.84
N VAL A 117 10.95 -21.29 -12.92
CA VAL A 117 10.99 -20.45 -14.15
C VAL A 117 12.24 -19.59 -14.24
N LYS A 118 12.67 -18.96 -13.15
CA LYS A 118 13.78 -17.99 -13.14
C LYS A 118 15.12 -18.60 -12.77
N HIS A 119 15.12 -19.78 -12.17
CA HIS A 119 16.28 -20.49 -11.69
C HIS A 119 16.22 -21.98 -12.08
N PRO A 120 16.00 -22.32 -13.36
CA PRO A 120 15.76 -23.70 -13.80
C PRO A 120 16.97 -24.62 -13.56
N ASP A 121 18.18 -24.06 -13.64
CA ASP A 121 19.44 -24.81 -13.49
C ASP A 121 19.88 -24.97 -12.03
N MET A 122 19.13 -24.42 -11.08
CA MET A 122 19.45 -24.48 -9.65
C MET A 122 18.53 -25.49 -8.93
N PRO A 123 19.04 -26.23 -7.93
CA PRO A 123 18.21 -27.13 -7.15
C PRO A 123 17.17 -26.33 -6.36
N ILE A 124 15.92 -26.80 -6.38
CA ILE A 124 14.84 -26.16 -5.63
C ILE A 124 15.14 -26.25 -4.13
N PRO A 125 15.20 -25.11 -3.40
CA PRO A 125 15.43 -25.12 -1.96
C PRO A 125 14.32 -25.87 -1.22
N GLN A 126 14.69 -26.62 -0.17
CA GLN A 126 13.70 -27.19 0.74
C GLN A 126 13.05 -26.10 1.61
N ASN A 127 13.83 -25.07 1.97
CA ASN A 127 13.41 -23.94 2.79
C ASN A 127 13.82 -22.62 2.11
N TRP A 128 12.95 -21.63 2.19
CA TRP A 128 13.23 -20.25 1.77
C TRP A 128 13.43 -19.37 2.99
N ARG A 129 14.18 -18.28 2.84
CA ARG A 129 14.38 -17.32 3.92
C ARG A 129 13.06 -16.62 4.23
N SER A 130 12.62 -16.69 5.49
CA SER A 130 11.47 -15.92 5.96
C SER A 130 11.80 -14.43 5.99
N CYS A 131 10.85 -13.62 5.56
CA CYS A 131 10.91 -12.16 5.64
C CYS A 131 9.50 -11.58 5.86
N LYS A 132 9.42 -10.25 5.92
CA LYS A 132 8.16 -9.51 5.88
C LYS A 132 8.05 -8.78 4.54
N ALA A 133 6.83 -8.64 4.03
CA ALA A 133 6.52 -7.89 2.82
C ALA A 133 5.36 -6.91 3.06
N GLN A 134 5.41 -5.78 2.36
CA GLN A 134 4.34 -4.76 2.28
C GLN A 134 4.11 -4.44 0.81
#